data_AF-A0A8J8SWN1-F1
#
_entry.id   AF-A0A8J8SWN1-F1
#
_cell.length_a   1.000
_cell.length_b   1.000
_cell.length_c   1.000
_cell.angle_alpha   90.00
_cell.angle_beta   90.00
_cell.angle_gamma   90.00
#
_symmetry.space_group_name_H-M   'P 1'
#
loop_
_entity.id
_entity.type
_entity.pdbx_description
1 polymer ?
#
loop_
_entity_poly.entity_id
_entity_poly.type
_entity_poly.pdbx_seq_one_letter_code
_entity_poly.pdbx_strand_id
1 'polypeptide(L)'
;MAAQAVIDEITDQLEVLDSKLDRLTKNIARLEDCKNAAEKKKINDSALRDIEKINNDIRGLQYDLKRLPKDKEAEYVEQISTSKSKLAKLEKRLQRQSPKKTKEEMADLESQPSLKPKPNPKFDTVKNDLEEIELQEASGLRSQRSNKFKEPVISGRKRKQSTESAKRVASYQADVQNSEEAHLREEKIDMNKASAEVVGSAALRIQDKSKQAVERMIKKLGAAEELAQEELMELQKQNEKIMKIDTTLNQIEATSQRTMKYVRYFGKTMMTDKFMICMIMMILIVIVVLIVVAILKKRE
;
A
#
# COMPACT_ATOMS: atom_id res chain seq x y z
N MET A 1 -2.57 17.19 30.26
CA MET A 1 -3.95 16.92 29.80
C MET A 1 -4.02 16.54 28.32
N ALA A 2 -3.49 17.35 27.38
CA ALA A 2 -3.54 17.00 25.95
C ALA A 2 -2.88 15.64 25.61
N ALA A 3 -1.74 15.30 26.21
CA ALA A 3 -1.08 14.01 25.99
C ALA A 3 -1.92 12.81 26.47
N GLN A 4 -2.65 12.95 27.59
CA GLN A 4 -3.49 11.87 28.11
C GLN A 4 -4.67 11.57 27.18
N ALA A 5 -5.31 12.61 26.63
CA ALA A 5 -6.40 12.41 25.67
C ALA A 5 -5.94 11.64 24.41
N VAL A 6 -4.72 11.89 23.93
CA VAL A 6 -4.14 11.15 22.79
C VAL A 6 -3.82 9.71 23.16
N ILE A 7 -3.37 9.45 24.40
CA ILE A 7 -3.13 8.09 24.92
C ILE A 7 -4.44 7.31 24.96
N ASP A 8 -5.50 7.91 25.50
CA ASP A 8 -6.83 7.28 25.61
C ASP A 8 -7.39 6.97 24.21
N GLU A 9 -7.29 7.93 23.27
CA GLU A 9 -7.72 7.73 21.87
C GLU A 9 -6.95 6.59 21.17
N ILE A 10 -5.62 6.52 21.32
CA ILE A 10 -4.80 5.44 20.76
C ILE A 10 -5.19 4.08 21.36
N THR A 11 -5.51 4.08 22.65
CA THR A 11 -5.91 2.86 23.36
C THR A 11 -7.26 2.34 22.84
N ASP A 12 -8.25 3.23 22.69
CA ASP A 12 -9.55 2.90 22.09
C ASP A 12 -9.40 2.38 20.65
N GLN A 13 -8.55 3.03 19.85
CA GLN A 13 -8.28 2.60 18.48
C GLN A 13 -7.62 1.21 18.41
N LEU A 14 -6.74 0.88 19.36
CA LEU A 14 -6.12 -0.45 19.46
C LEU A 14 -7.12 -1.52 19.86
N GLU A 15 -8.03 -1.24 20.79
CA GLU A 15 -9.09 -2.19 21.17
C GLU A 15 -10.03 -2.48 19.98
N VAL A 16 -10.37 -1.44 19.21
CA VAL A 16 -11.13 -1.58 17.97
C VAL A 16 -10.35 -2.40 16.93
N LEU A 17 -9.04 -2.21 16.84
CA LEU A 17 -8.18 -2.97 15.94
C LEU A 17 -8.15 -4.47 16.29
N ASP A 18 -7.96 -4.82 17.56
CA ASP A 18 -7.99 -6.20 18.03
C ASP A 18 -9.36 -6.84 17.77
N SER A 19 -10.45 -6.11 18.03
CA SER A 19 -11.81 -6.56 17.70
C SER A 19 -12.01 -6.85 16.21
N LYS A 20 -11.40 -6.04 15.32
CA LYS A 20 -11.42 -6.28 13.87
C LYS A 20 -10.59 -7.51 13.48
N LEU A 21 -9.42 -7.69 14.09
CA LEU A 21 -8.57 -8.88 13.88
C LEU A 21 -9.28 -10.17 14.30
N ASP A 22 -10.03 -10.16 15.40
CA ASP A 22 -10.80 -11.32 15.85
C ASP A 22 -11.95 -11.66 14.88
N ARG A 23 -12.65 -10.65 14.37
CA ARG A 23 -13.67 -10.84 13.32
C ARG A 23 -13.07 -11.42 12.04
N LEU A 24 -11.93 -10.88 11.61
CA LEU A 24 -11.21 -11.40 10.44
C LEU A 24 -10.76 -12.85 10.66
N THR A 25 -10.26 -13.17 11.86
CA THR A 25 -9.88 -14.54 12.24
C THR A 25 -11.07 -15.49 12.14
N LYS A 26 -12.24 -15.09 12.68
CA LYS A 26 -13.49 -15.86 12.56
C LYS A 26 -13.95 -16.03 11.12
N ASN A 27 -13.83 -15.00 10.29
CA ASN A 27 -14.18 -15.07 8.87
C ASN A 27 -13.25 -16.02 8.10
N ILE A 28 -11.96 -16.01 8.40
CA ILE A 28 -10.99 -16.95 7.80
C ILE A 28 -11.26 -18.38 8.27
N ALA A 29 -11.63 -18.60 9.53
CA ALA A 29 -12.05 -19.93 9.98
C ALA A 29 -13.31 -20.41 9.24
N ARG A 30 -14.32 -19.54 9.08
CA ARG A 30 -15.51 -19.86 8.28
C ARG A 30 -15.18 -20.17 6.81
N LEU A 31 -14.16 -19.51 6.25
CA LEU A 31 -13.68 -19.76 4.88
C LEU A 31 -13.11 -21.19 4.74
N GLU A 32 -12.47 -21.71 5.79
CA GLU A 32 -11.91 -23.08 5.83
C GLU A 32 -13.02 -24.13 5.83
N ASP A 33 -14.12 -23.86 6.52
CA ASP A 33 -15.24 -24.80 6.66
C ASP A 33 -16.26 -24.72 5.51
N CYS A 34 -16.20 -23.69 4.66
CA CYS A 34 -17.19 -23.43 3.64
C CYS A 34 -17.01 -24.32 2.40
N LYS A 35 -18.01 -25.19 2.14
CA LYS A 35 -18.03 -26.09 0.96
C LYS A 35 -18.51 -25.41 -0.31
N ASN A 36 -19.32 -24.35 -0.21
CA ASN A 36 -19.91 -23.68 -1.35
C ASN A 36 -18.92 -22.67 -1.97
N ALA A 37 -18.56 -22.86 -3.24
CA ALA A 37 -17.60 -22.01 -3.94
C ALA A 37 -18.03 -20.53 -4.02
N ALA A 38 -19.33 -20.26 -4.22
CA ALA A 38 -19.84 -18.90 -4.33
C ALA A 38 -19.77 -18.15 -2.99
N GLU A 39 -20.08 -18.83 -1.89
CA GLU A 39 -19.98 -18.28 -0.54
C GLU A 39 -18.53 -18.10 -0.12
N LYS A 40 -17.66 -19.08 -0.44
CA LYS A 40 -16.21 -18.99 -0.22
C LYS A 40 -15.62 -17.75 -0.91
N LYS A 41 -15.98 -17.49 -2.17
CA LYS A 41 -15.54 -16.28 -2.89
C LYS A 41 -15.98 -15.00 -2.17
N LYS A 42 -17.25 -14.91 -1.73
CA LYS A 42 -17.78 -13.74 -1.01
C LYS A 42 -17.04 -13.50 0.31
N ILE A 43 -16.79 -14.56 1.10
CA ILE A 43 -16.06 -14.46 2.37
C ILE A 43 -14.62 -14.02 2.11
N ASN A 44 -13.96 -14.56 1.08
CA ASN A 44 -12.61 -14.18 0.70
C ASN A 44 -12.50 -12.70 0.30
N ASP A 45 -13.42 -12.21 -0.55
CA ASP A 45 -13.45 -10.81 -0.96
C ASP A 45 -13.73 -9.88 0.23
N SER A 46 -14.57 -10.30 1.17
CA SER A 46 -14.79 -9.57 2.42
C SER A 46 -13.54 -9.52 3.29
N ALA A 47 -12.85 -10.66 3.46
CA ALA A 47 -11.63 -10.75 4.25
C ALA A 47 -10.50 -9.88 3.68
N LEU A 48 -10.35 -9.83 2.34
CA LEU A 48 -9.37 -8.96 1.68
C LEU A 48 -9.64 -7.48 1.97
N ARG A 49 -10.91 -7.04 1.89
CA ARG A 49 -11.30 -5.66 2.24
C ARG A 49 -11.04 -5.35 3.70
N ASP A 50 -11.28 -6.30 4.60
CA ASP A 50 -11.01 -6.12 6.03
C ASP A 50 -9.50 -6.04 6.31
N ILE A 51 -8.67 -6.85 5.65
CA ILE A 51 -7.20 -6.75 5.72
C ILE A 51 -6.71 -5.37 5.30
N GLU A 52 -7.24 -4.83 4.19
CA GLU A 52 -6.87 -3.50 3.71
C GLU A 52 -7.24 -2.40 4.71
N LYS A 53 -8.45 -2.47 5.29
CA LYS A 53 -8.89 -1.54 6.34
C LYS A 53 -8.00 -1.61 7.58
N ILE A 54 -7.72 -2.80 8.09
CA ILE A 54 -6.84 -3.00 9.27
C ILE A 54 -5.43 -2.47 8.97
N ASN A 55 -4.89 -2.70 7.77
CA ASN A 55 -3.60 -2.14 7.36
C ASN A 55 -3.59 -0.60 7.36
N ASN A 56 -4.68 0.03 6.90
CA ASN A 56 -4.83 1.48 6.94
C ASN A 56 -4.94 2.00 8.37
N ASP A 57 -5.70 1.33 9.24
CA ASP A 57 -5.83 1.68 10.65
C ASP A 57 -4.48 1.57 11.38
N ILE A 58 -3.71 0.50 11.13
CA ILE A 58 -2.36 0.32 11.65
C ILE A 58 -1.45 1.47 11.21
N ARG A 59 -1.51 1.88 9.93
CA ARG A 59 -0.72 3.02 9.45
C ARG A 59 -1.12 4.31 10.15
N GLY A 60 -2.42 4.55 10.35
CA GLY A 60 -2.95 5.69 11.11
C GLY A 60 -2.37 5.75 12.52
N LEU A 61 -2.52 4.66 13.27
CA LEU A 61 -1.96 4.50 14.62
C LEU A 61 -0.45 4.74 14.68
N GLN A 62 0.31 4.30 13.66
CA GLN A 62 1.75 4.57 13.58
C GLN A 62 2.09 6.06 13.40
N TYR A 63 1.21 6.86 12.78
CA TYR A 63 1.39 8.30 12.71
C TYR A 63 1.06 8.97 14.04
N ASP A 64 -0.01 8.53 14.71
CA ASP A 64 -0.44 9.10 15.99
C ASP A 64 0.55 8.78 17.11
N LEU A 65 1.17 7.59 17.07
CA LEU A 65 2.25 7.20 17.99
C LEU A 65 3.44 8.16 18.00
N LYS A 66 3.81 8.73 16.85
CA LYS A 66 4.93 9.68 16.75
C LYS A 66 4.66 10.98 17.50
N ARG A 67 3.43 11.21 17.97
CA ARG A 67 3.03 12.38 18.77
C ARG A 67 3.18 12.13 20.28
N LEU A 68 3.41 10.89 20.69
CA LEU A 68 3.55 10.52 22.11
C LEU A 68 4.98 10.77 22.65
N PRO A 69 5.13 10.92 23.97
CA PRO A 69 6.44 10.82 24.63
C PRO A 69 7.08 9.45 24.36
N LYS A 70 8.40 9.41 24.18
CA LYS A 70 9.16 8.20 23.77
C LYS A 70 8.98 7.01 24.70
N ASP A 71 8.83 7.31 25.99
CA ASP A 71 8.58 6.38 27.08
C ASP A 71 7.25 5.64 26.93
N LYS A 72 6.20 6.32 26.43
CA LYS A 72 4.90 5.70 26.12
C LYS A 72 4.82 5.15 24.70
N GLU A 73 5.52 5.75 23.75
CA GLU A 73 5.60 5.28 22.36
C GLU A 73 6.07 3.82 22.30
N ALA A 74 7.08 3.45 23.08
CA ALA A 74 7.63 2.09 23.08
C ALA A 74 6.60 1.00 23.44
N GLU A 75 5.74 1.25 24.43
CA GLU A 75 4.71 0.32 24.91
C GLU A 75 3.69 0.00 23.78
N TYR A 76 3.21 1.04 23.10
CA TYR A 76 2.24 0.90 22.01
C TYR A 76 2.86 0.41 20.70
N VAL A 77 4.14 0.71 20.44
CA VAL A 77 4.86 0.16 19.27
C VAL A 77 4.93 -1.37 19.37
N GLU A 78 5.15 -1.92 20.56
CA GLU A 78 5.13 -3.36 20.77
C GLU A 78 3.74 -3.94 20.45
N GLN A 79 2.67 -3.34 20.97
CA GLN A 79 1.29 -3.77 20.69
C GLN A 79 0.95 -3.73 19.18
N ILE A 80 1.32 -2.66 18.47
CA ILE A 80 1.13 -2.60 17.01
C ILE A 80 1.94 -3.68 16.29
N SER A 81 3.17 -3.96 16.74
CA SER A 81 4.00 -5.00 16.14
C SER A 81 3.34 -6.39 16.28
N THR A 82 2.72 -6.67 17.43
CA THR A 82 1.99 -7.93 17.63
C THR A 82 0.78 -8.00 16.70
N SER A 83 -0.01 -6.93 16.59
CA SER A 83 -1.15 -6.83 15.66
C SER A 83 -0.75 -7.01 14.20
N LYS A 84 0.37 -6.39 13.77
CA LYS A 84 0.94 -6.61 12.43
C LYS A 84 1.32 -8.06 12.20
N SER A 85 1.94 -8.70 13.19
CA SER A 85 2.35 -10.11 13.07
C SER A 85 1.13 -11.04 12.97
N LYS A 86 0.05 -10.77 13.71
CA LYS A 86 -1.23 -11.48 13.61
C LYS A 86 -1.83 -11.30 12.21
N LEU A 87 -1.92 -10.06 11.72
CA LEU A 87 -2.43 -9.75 10.38
C LEU A 87 -1.65 -10.46 9.27
N ALA A 88 -0.31 -10.44 9.32
CA ALA A 88 0.53 -11.11 8.34
C ALA A 88 0.35 -12.64 8.34
N LYS A 89 0.09 -13.25 9.49
CA LYS A 89 -0.25 -14.68 9.58
C LYS A 89 -1.62 -14.96 8.94
N LEU A 90 -2.61 -14.11 9.17
CA LEU A 90 -3.94 -14.23 8.57
C LEU A 90 -3.91 -14.03 7.05
N GLU A 91 -3.15 -13.06 6.56
CA GLU A 91 -2.95 -12.82 5.13
C GLU A 91 -2.30 -14.02 4.44
N LYS A 92 -1.26 -14.61 5.05
CA LYS A 92 -0.64 -15.86 4.55
C LYS A 92 -1.62 -17.04 4.54
N ARG A 93 -2.50 -17.16 5.55
CA ARG A 93 -3.55 -18.20 5.56
C ARG A 93 -4.54 -17.98 4.41
N LEU A 94 -4.96 -16.74 4.20
CA LEU A 94 -5.88 -16.37 3.13
C LEU A 94 -5.28 -16.65 1.75
N GLN A 95 -4.01 -16.30 1.54
CA GLN A 95 -3.29 -16.53 0.28
C GLN A 95 -3.05 -18.02 -0.02
N ARG A 96 -3.01 -18.89 1.00
CA ARG A 96 -2.98 -20.35 0.80
C ARG A 96 -4.34 -20.91 0.38
N GLN A 97 -5.42 -20.24 0.75
CA GLN A 97 -6.78 -20.66 0.47
C GLN A 97 -7.36 -20.06 -0.79
N SER A 98 -6.84 -18.93 -1.26
CA SER A 98 -7.13 -18.51 -2.62
C SER A 98 -6.61 -19.60 -3.55
N PRO A 99 -7.45 -20.14 -4.46
CA PRO A 99 -6.92 -21.02 -5.48
C PRO A 99 -5.82 -20.20 -6.15
N LYS A 100 -4.56 -20.64 -6.01
CA LYS A 100 -3.51 -20.19 -6.92
C LYS A 100 -4.14 -20.38 -8.27
N LYS A 101 -4.49 -19.30 -8.97
CA LYS A 101 -4.94 -19.38 -10.36
C LYS A 101 -3.92 -20.29 -11.03
N THR A 102 -4.31 -21.53 -11.23
CA THR A 102 -3.37 -22.57 -11.63
C THR A 102 -2.87 -22.04 -12.95
N LYS A 103 -1.55 -22.02 -13.15
CA LYS A 103 -0.98 -21.61 -14.45
C LYS A 103 -1.62 -22.38 -15.63
N GLU A 104 -2.30 -23.49 -15.37
CA GLU A 104 -3.17 -24.23 -16.27
C GLU A 104 -4.36 -23.42 -16.83
N GLU A 105 -5.03 -22.56 -16.05
CA GLU A 105 -6.14 -21.73 -16.58
C GLU A 105 -5.64 -20.59 -17.49
N MET A 106 -4.36 -20.20 -17.36
CA MET A 106 -3.71 -19.31 -18.34
C MET A 106 -3.16 -20.06 -19.54
N ALA A 107 -2.75 -21.33 -19.38
CA ALA A 107 -2.27 -22.17 -20.49
C ALA A 107 -3.38 -22.49 -21.50
N ASP A 108 -4.63 -22.66 -21.03
CA ASP A 108 -5.76 -22.88 -21.94
C ASP A 108 -6.14 -21.61 -22.74
N LEU A 109 -5.92 -20.41 -22.18
CA LEU A 109 -6.11 -19.14 -22.90
C LEU A 109 -4.98 -18.85 -23.90
N GLU A 110 -3.79 -19.41 -23.71
CA GLU A 110 -2.64 -19.28 -24.62
C GLU A 110 -2.72 -20.26 -25.82
N SER A 111 -3.65 -21.21 -25.79
CA SER A 111 -3.90 -22.16 -26.90
C SER A 111 -4.87 -21.62 -27.97
N GLN A 112 -5.46 -20.43 -27.79
CA GLN A 112 -6.21 -19.78 -28.86
C GLN A 112 -5.24 -19.18 -29.90
N PRO A 113 -5.42 -19.45 -31.21
CA PRO A 113 -4.52 -18.97 -32.25
C PRO A 113 -4.51 -17.44 -32.29
N SER A 114 -3.46 -16.84 -31.73
CA SER A 114 -3.23 -15.41 -31.76
C SER A 114 -3.15 -14.91 -33.20
N LEU A 115 -4.08 -14.06 -33.60
CA LEU A 115 -3.90 -13.16 -34.74
C LEU A 115 -2.66 -12.30 -34.47
N LYS A 116 -1.58 -12.54 -35.21
CA LYS A 116 -0.32 -11.80 -35.12
C LYS A 116 -0.59 -10.30 -35.24
N PRO A 117 -0.34 -9.47 -34.22
CA PRO A 117 -0.43 -8.03 -34.36
C PRO A 117 0.66 -7.56 -35.34
N LYS A 118 0.26 -6.75 -36.33
CA LYS A 118 1.19 -6.12 -37.27
C LYS A 118 2.20 -5.26 -36.50
N PRO A 119 3.50 -5.34 -36.83
CA PRO A 119 4.52 -4.53 -36.17
C PRO A 119 4.27 -3.05 -36.45
N ASN A 120 4.11 -2.28 -35.37
CA ASN A 120 3.92 -0.84 -35.44
C ASN A 120 5.30 -0.18 -35.22
N PRO A 121 5.89 0.50 -36.23
CA PRO A 121 7.31 0.90 -36.26
C PRO A 121 7.68 2.10 -35.38
N LYS A 122 6.90 2.40 -34.32
CA LYS A 122 7.11 3.58 -33.45
C LYS A 122 7.68 3.26 -32.08
N PHE A 123 7.97 1.99 -31.76
CA PHE A 123 8.48 1.57 -30.45
C PHE A 123 10.00 1.43 -30.38
N ASP A 124 10.70 1.42 -31.51
CA ASP A 124 12.16 1.24 -31.52
C ASP A 124 12.93 2.53 -31.20
N THR A 125 12.33 3.71 -31.38
CA THR A 125 12.94 5.00 -31.01
C THR A 125 13.00 5.23 -29.50
N VAL A 126 12.03 4.72 -28.73
CA VAL A 126 11.99 4.94 -27.27
C VAL A 126 13.03 4.10 -26.52
N LYS A 127 13.46 2.95 -27.08
CA LYS A 127 14.53 2.14 -26.49
C LYS A 127 15.90 2.80 -26.60
N ASN A 128 16.17 3.48 -27.71
CA ASN A 128 17.43 4.17 -27.92
C ASN A 128 17.56 5.41 -27.01
N ASP A 129 16.47 6.12 -26.76
CA ASP A 129 16.46 7.27 -25.85
C ASP A 129 16.66 6.86 -24.37
N LEU A 130 16.30 5.61 -24.00
CA LEU A 130 16.47 5.10 -22.64
C LEU A 130 17.91 4.65 -22.35
N GLU A 131 18.59 4.06 -23.34
CA GLU A 131 20.01 3.68 -23.21
C GLU A 131 20.93 4.91 -23.12
N GLU A 132 20.56 6.04 -23.74
CA GLU A 132 21.33 7.28 -23.65
C GLU A 132 21.23 7.96 -22.26
N ILE A 133 20.13 7.74 -21.53
CA ILE A 133 19.93 8.26 -20.17
C ILE A 133 20.73 7.43 -19.14
N GLU A 134 20.79 6.10 -19.27
CA GLU A 134 21.60 5.25 -18.37
C GLU A 134 23.12 5.49 -18.53
N LEU A 135 23.59 5.81 -19.74
CA LEU A 135 24.99 6.15 -20.01
C LEU A 135 25.40 7.51 -19.42
N GLN A 136 24.48 8.46 -19.25
CA GLN A 136 24.75 9.72 -18.56
C GLN A 136 24.78 9.59 -17.03
N GLU A 137 24.02 8.66 -16.43
CA GLU A 137 24.10 8.41 -14.98
C GLU A 137 25.36 7.64 -14.57
N ALA A 138 25.89 6.79 -15.45
CA ALA A 138 27.10 6.01 -15.19
C ALA A 138 28.42 6.84 -15.22
N SER A 139 28.42 8.03 -15.83
CA SER A 139 29.64 8.82 -16.07
C SER A 139 29.97 9.93 -15.05
N GLY A 140 29.26 9.96 -13.91
CA GLY A 140 29.75 10.52 -12.64
C GLY A 140 30.20 12.00 -12.62
N LEU A 141 29.35 12.90 -12.12
CA LEU A 141 29.79 14.17 -11.53
C LEU A 141 29.00 14.46 -10.25
N ARG A 142 29.58 13.98 -9.14
CA ARG A 142 29.15 14.19 -7.76
C ARG A 142 29.44 15.63 -7.34
N SER A 143 28.59 16.57 -7.74
CA SER A 143 28.61 17.94 -7.21
C SER A 143 27.87 18.00 -5.87
N GLN A 144 28.61 18.34 -4.81
CA GLN A 144 28.10 18.63 -3.49
C GLN A 144 27.13 19.83 -3.57
N ARG A 145 25.82 19.56 -3.54
CA ARG A 145 24.79 20.59 -3.33
C ARG A 145 24.06 20.33 -2.03
N SER A 146 24.51 21.03 -0.98
CA SER A 146 23.81 21.20 0.29
C SER A 146 22.55 22.05 0.09
N ASN A 147 21.49 21.45 -0.45
CA ASN A 147 20.18 22.09 -0.45
C ASN A 147 19.43 21.74 0.85
N LYS A 148 19.22 22.77 1.68
CA LYS A 148 18.23 22.80 2.76
C LYS A 148 16.91 22.22 2.26
N PHE A 149 16.60 21.02 2.71
CA PHE A 149 15.35 20.31 2.45
C PHE A 149 14.22 21.01 3.23
N LYS A 150 13.46 21.87 2.55
CA LYS A 150 12.13 22.28 3.03
C LYS A 150 11.20 21.10 2.77
N GLU A 151 10.67 20.51 3.84
CA GLU A 151 9.64 19.47 3.76
C GLU A 151 8.44 19.98 2.93
N PRO A 152 8.03 19.29 1.86
CA PRO A 152 6.78 19.60 1.22
C PRO A 152 5.64 19.11 2.14
N VAL A 153 4.83 20.06 2.60
CA VAL A 153 3.54 19.80 3.23
C VAL A 153 2.62 19.13 2.20
N ILE A 154 2.65 17.80 2.14
CA ILE A 154 1.73 16.97 1.34
C ILE A 154 0.59 16.53 2.25
N SER A 155 -0.27 17.46 2.64
CA SER A 155 -1.54 17.15 3.30
C SER A 155 -2.65 17.97 2.63
N GLY A 156 -3.46 17.32 1.79
CA GLY A 156 -4.75 17.90 1.36
C GLY A 156 -5.18 17.67 -0.09
N ARG A 157 -4.26 17.46 -1.04
CA ARG A 157 -4.66 17.38 -2.48
C ARG A 157 -5.06 16.01 -3.01
N LYS A 158 -4.57 14.91 -2.43
CA LYS A 158 -4.80 13.55 -2.99
C LYS A 158 -6.22 13.00 -2.79
N ARG A 159 -7.00 13.53 -1.85
CA ARG A 159 -8.35 13.04 -1.57
C ARG A 159 -9.40 13.51 -2.59
N LYS A 160 -9.13 14.59 -3.33
CA LYS A 160 -10.05 15.11 -4.36
C LYS A 160 -9.91 14.37 -5.70
N GLN A 161 -8.69 13.94 -6.05
CA GLN A 161 -8.43 13.31 -7.34
C GLN A 161 -8.99 11.87 -7.42
N SER A 162 -8.85 11.06 -6.35
CA SER A 162 -9.42 9.69 -6.36
C SER A 162 -10.95 9.66 -6.35
N THR A 163 -11.60 10.68 -5.78
CA THR A 163 -13.06 10.79 -5.82
C THR A 163 -13.60 11.21 -7.19
N GLU A 164 -12.81 11.95 -7.99
CA GLU A 164 -13.20 12.29 -9.36
C GLU A 164 -13.04 11.11 -10.31
N SER A 165 -11.95 10.34 -10.21
CA SER A 165 -11.75 9.14 -11.03
C SER A 165 -12.85 8.09 -10.77
N ALA A 166 -13.19 7.85 -9.50
CA ALA A 166 -14.28 6.93 -9.14
C ALA A 166 -15.66 7.41 -9.64
N LYS A 167 -15.92 8.72 -9.61
CA LYS A 167 -17.17 9.29 -10.17
C LYS A 167 -17.24 9.16 -11.69
N ARG A 168 -16.12 9.31 -12.41
CA ARG A 168 -16.05 9.12 -13.87
C ARG A 168 -16.32 7.66 -14.24
N VAL A 169 -15.72 6.69 -13.55
CA VAL A 169 -15.97 5.26 -13.81
C VAL A 169 -17.45 4.90 -13.54
N ALA A 170 -18.03 5.42 -12.45
CA ALA A 170 -19.44 5.19 -12.13
C ALA A 170 -20.40 5.81 -13.15
N SER A 171 -20.12 7.02 -13.65
CA SER A 171 -20.94 7.63 -14.70
C SER A 171 -20.83 6.86 -16.02
N TYR A 172 -19.64 6.38 -16.39
CA TYR A 172 -19.47 5.56 -17.59
C TYR A 172 -20.22 4.22 -17.51
N GLN A 173 -20.23 3.56 -16.35
CA GLN A 173 -21.01 2.32 -16.17
C GLN A 173 -22.52 2.57 -16.24
N ALA A 174 -23.00 3.67 -15.66
CA ALA A 174 -24.42 4.03 -15.72
C ALA A 174 -24.86 4.37 -17.16
N ASP A 175 -24.03 5.07 -17.93
CA ASP A 175 -24.32 5.39 -19.34
C ASP A 175 -24.30 4.16 -20.25
N VAL A 176 -23.46 3.16 -19.94
CA VAL A 176 -23.46 1.87 -20.65
C VAL A 176 -24.75 1.09 -20.37
N GLN A 177 -25.16 0.99 -19.10
CA GLN A 177 -26.39 0.27 -18.72
C GLN A 177 -27.66 0.92 -19.29
N ASN A 178 -27.77 2.25 -19.19
CA ASN A 178 -28.92 2.97 -19.75
C ASN A 178 -28.98 2.88 -21.29
N SER A 179 -27.82 2.82 -21.95
CA SER A 179 -27.74 2.62 -23.40
C SER A 179 -28.19 1.22 -23.82
N GLU A 180 -27.93 0.18 -23.03
CA GLU A 180 -28.38 -1.19 -23.35
C GLU A 180 -29.88 -1.36 -23.15
N GLU A 181 -30.45 -0.82 -22.08
CA GLU A 181 -31.90 -0.90 -21.82
C GLU A 181 -32.74 -0.13 -22.86
N ALA A 182 -32.24 0.99 -23.37
CA ALA A 182 -32.91 1.75 -24.42
C ALA A 182 -32.96 1.03 -25.77
N HIS A 183 -32.01 0.13 -26.05
CA HIS A 183 -31.95 -0.64 -27.30
C HIS A 183 -32.80 -1.93 -27.26
N LEU A 184 -33.14 -2.45 -26.08
CA LEU A 184 -33.97 -3.66 -25.90
C LEU A 184 -35.49 -3.41 -25.94
N ARG A 185 -35.94 -2.15 -25.99
CA ARG A 185 -37.32 -1.83 -26.38
C ARG A 185 -37.45 -1.92 -27.90
N GLU A 186 -37.26 -3.12 -28.43
CA GLU A 186 -37.58 -3.41 -29.81
C GLU A 186 -39.09 -3.27 -30.02
N GLU A 187 -39.46 -2.28 -30.84
CA GLU A 187 -40.75 -2.19 -31.47
C GLU A 187 -40.94 -3.48 -32.29
N LYS A 188 -41.69 -4.45 -31.76
CA LYS A 188 -41.99 -5.71 -32.45
C LYS A 188 -42.74 -5.39 -33.74
N ILE A 189 -42.03 -5.43 -34.86
CA ILE A 189 -42.63 -5.29 -36.18
C ILE A 189 -43.35 -6.62 -36.48
N ASP A 190 -44.67 -6.54 -36.63
CA ASP A 190 -45.53 -7.69 -36.89
C ASP A 190 -45.27 -8.20 -38.33
N MET A 191 -44.39 -9.19 -38.47
CA MET A 191 -43.87 -9.65 -39.79
C MET A 191 -44.95 -10.23 -40.72
N ASN A 192 -46.12 -10.58 -40.20
CA ASN A 192 -47.19 -11.23 -40.98
C ASN A 192 -48.04 -10.27 -41.83
N LYS A 193 -47.79 -8.95 -41.80
CA LYS A 193 -48.54 -7.94 -42.59
C LYS A 193 -47.66 -7.00 -43.43
N ALA A 194 -46.35 -7.20 -43.47
CA ALA A 194 -45.44 -6.25 -44.10
C ALA A 194 -45.25 -6.53 -45.61
N SER A 195 -45.56 -5.55 -46.45
CA SER A 195 -45.17 -5.54 -47.88
C SER A 195 -43.64 -5.60 -48.02
N ALA A 196 -43.11 -6.20 -49.09
CA ALA A 196 -41.67 -6.36 -49.32
C ALA A 196 -40.88 -5.05 -49.25
N GLU A 197 -41.52 -3.93 -49.59
CA GLU A 197 -40.95 -2.57 -49.49
C GLU A 197 -40.76 -2.10 -48.03
N VAL A 198 -41.66 -2.51 -47.13
CA VAL A 198 -41.57 -2.23 -45.68
C VAL A 198 -40.42 -3.02 -45.05
N VAL A 199 -40.20 -4.25 -45.50
CA VAL A 199 -39.07 -5.08 -45.03
C VAL A 199 -37.73 -4.51 -45.49
N GLY A 200 -37.62 -4.03 -46.74
CA GLY A 200 -36.41 -3.40 -47.27
C GLY A 200 -36.04 -2.11 -46.52
N SER A 201 -37.02 -1.25 -46.26
CA SER A 201 -36.78 -0.02 -45.48
C SER A 201 -36.46 -0.27 -44.00
N ALA A 202 -37.05 -1.32 -43.39
CA ALA A 202 -36.68 -1.76 -42.05
C ALA A 202 -35.24 -2.29 -41.98
N ALA A 203 -34.81 -3.07 -42.98
CA ALA A 203 -33.45 -3.60 -43.05
C ALA A 203 -32.40 -2.47 -43.15
N LEU A 204 -32.64 -1.44 -43.97
CA LEU A 204 -31.77 -0.27 -44.07
C LEU A 204 -31.66 0.47 -42.73
N ARG A 205 -32.78 0.66 -42.02
CA ARG A 205 -32.78 1.28 -40.68
C ARG A 205 -32.00 0.46 -39.65
N ILE A 206 -32.10 -0.87 -39.69
CA ILE A 206 -31.33 -1.75 -38.81
C ILE A 206 -29.83 -1.68 -39.13
N GLN A 207 -29.48 -1.60 -40.41
CA GLN A 207 -28.09 -1.46 -40.84
C GLN A 207 -27.49 -0.12 -40.39
N ASP A 208 -28.23 0.98 -40.53
CA ASP A 208 -27.78 2.30 -40.07
C ASP A 208 -27.59 2.34 -38.53
N LYS A 209 -28.53 1.74 -37.77
CA LYS A 209 -28.40 1.60 -36.31
C LYS A 209 -27.20 0.74 -35.93
N SER A 210 -26.96 -0.36 -36.65
CA SER A 210 -25.79 -1.22 -36.44
C SER A 210 -24.49 -0.46 -36.69
N LYS A 211 -24.42 0.31 -37.79
CA LYS A 211 -23.25 1.16 -38.10
C LYS A 211 -23.00 2.21 -37.01
N GLN A 212 -24.07 2.84 -36.51
CA GLN A 212 -23.97 3.80 -35.42
C GLN A 212 -23.52 3.15 -34.10
N ALA A 213 -24.00 1.94 -33.80
CA ALA A 213 -23.57 1.18 -32.62
C ALA A 213 -22.09 0.81 -32.68
N VAL A 214 -21.61 0.37 -33.85
CA VAL A 214 -20.18 0.08 -34.08
C VAL A 214 -19.34 1.34 -33.92
N GLU A 215 -19.77 2.49 -34.45
CA GLU A 215 -19.02 3.74 -34.28
C GLU A 215 -18.93 4.17 -32.80
N ARG A 216 -20.01 4.01 -32.03
CA ARG A 216 -19.99 4.24 -30.58
C ARG A 216 -19.05 3.27 -29.86
N MET A 217 -19.03 2.01 -30.28
CA MET A 217 -18.15 0.99 -29.71
C MET A 217 -16.67 1.32 -29.99
N ILE A 218 -16.33 1.73 -31.22
CA ILE A 218 -14.98 2.16 -31.58
C ILE A 218 -14.54 3.35 -30.72
N LYS A 219 -15.41 4.35 -30.53
CA LYS A 219 -15.13 5.50 -29.65
C LYS A 219 -14.91 5.09 -28.20
N LYS A 220 -15.73 4.17 -27.66
CA LYS A 220 -15.57 3.64 -26.30
C LYS A 220 -14.29 2.82 -26.16
N LEU A 221 -13.92 2.04 -27.17
CA LEU A 221 -12.70 1.25 -27.17
C LEU A 221 -11.46 2.16 -27.10
N GLY A 222 -11.43 3.24 -27.89
CA GLY A 222 -10.35 4.23 -27.84
C GLY A 222 -10.21 4.90 -26.46
N ALA A 223 -11.34 5.28 -25.84
CA ALA A 223 -11.33 5.83 -24.49
C ALA A 223 -10.86 4.81 -23.43
N ALA A 224 -11.20 3.52 -23.61
CA ALA A 224 -10.73 2.45 -22.72
C ALA A 224 -9.23 2.19 -22.88
N GLU A 225 -8.69 2.25 -24.10
CA GLU A 225 -7.25 2.14 -24.36
C GLU A 225 -6.47 3.30 -23.73
N GLU A 226 -6.98 4.53 -23.82
CA GLU A 226 -6.37 5.71 -23.19
C GLU A 226 -6.36 5.57 -21.65
N LEU A 227 -7.48 5.14 -21.05
CA LEU A 227 -7.57 4.89 -19.61
C LEU A 227 -6.63 3.76 -19.18
N ALA A 228 -6.52 2.68 -19.95
CA ALA A 228 -5.59 1.59 -19.67
C ALA A 228 -4.12 2.04 -19.72
N GLN A 229 -3.78 2.92 -20.68
CA GLN A 229 -2.44 3.51 -20.75
C GLN A 229 -2.15 4.44 -19.56
N GLU A 230 -3.13 5.24 -19.12
CA GLU A 230 -3.02 6.08 -17.93
C GLU A 230 -2.79 5.23 -16.67
N GLU A 231 -3.58 4.17 -16.47
CA GLU A 231 -3.41 3.25 -15.35
C GLU A 231 -2.04 2.55 -15.37
N LEU A 232 -1.55 2.15 -16.55
CA LEU A 232 -0.22 1.53 -16.69
C LEU A 232 0.89 2.53 -16.30
N MET A 233 0.78 3.79 -16.71
CA MET A 233 1.72 4.84 -16.29
C MET A 233 1.66 5.13 -14.79
N GLU A 234 0.46 5.11 -14.18
CA GLU A 234 0.33 5.26 -12.73
C GLU A 234 0.94 4.08 -11.98
N LEU A 235 0.74 2.84 -12.46
CA LEU A 235 1.36 1.64 -11.89
C LEU A 235 2.88 1.70 -11.98
N GLN A 236 3.45 2.15 -13.10
CA GLN A 236 4.89 2.36 -13.22
C GLN A 236 5.40 3.40 -12.21
N LYS A 237 4.71 4.54 -12.05
CA LYS A 237 5.04 5.55 -11.04
C LYS A 237 4.93 5.02 -9.61
N GLN A 238 3.98 4.12 -9.35
CA GLN A 238 3.87 3.46 -8.05
C GLN A 238 5.03 2.49 -7.80
N ASN A 239 5.43 1.73 -8.83
CA ASN A 239 6.55 0.81 -8.74
C ASN A 239 7.87 1.55 -8.45
N GLU A 240 8.11 2.68 -9.13
CA GLU A 240 9.26 3.55 -8.86
C GLU A 240 9.27 4.08 -7.41
N LYS A 241 8.09 4.46 -6.89
CA LYS A 241 7.96 4.88 -5.48
C LYS A 241 8.26 3.73 -4.52
N ILE A 242 7.85 2.51 -4.84
CA ILE A 242 8.14 1.32 -4.02
C ILE A 242 9.65 1.06 -3.99
N MET A 243 10.35 1.14 -5.12
CA MET A 243 11.81 1.04 -5.17
C MET A 243 12.50 2.14 -4.34
N LYS A 244 12.01 3.38 -4.42
CA LYS A 244 12.51 4.47 -3.56
C LYS A 244 12.27 4.17 -2.08
N ILE A 245 11.12 3.61 -1.71
CA ILE A 245 10.85 3.21 -0.32
C ILE A 245 11.82 2.11 0.13
N ASP A 246 12.04 1.08 -0.69
CA ASP A 246 12.94 -0.03 -0.36
C ASP A 246 14.39 0.45 -0.15
N THR A 247 14.88 1.33 -1.02
CA THR A 247 16.21 1.95 -0.85
C THR A 247 16.28 2.80 0.43
N THR A 248 15.24 3.57 0.77
CA THR A 248 15.21 4.30 2.05
C THR A 248 15.14 3.38 3.26
N LEU A 249 14.41 2.26 3.19
CA LEU A 249 14.35 1.27 4.26
C LEU A 249 15.71 0.63 4.50
N ASN A 250 16.43 0.26 3.43
CA ASN A 250 17.79 -0.27 3.53
C ASN A 250 18.76 0.75 4.16
N GLN A 251 18.62 2.04 3.84
CA GLN A 251 19.40 3.10 4.50
C GLN A 251 19.03 3.27 5.99
N ILE A 252 17.75 3.20 6.33
CA ILE A 252 17.27 3.25 7.71
C ILE A 252 17.79 2.06 8.51
N GLU A 253 17.82 0.86 7.92
CA GLU A 253 18.35 -0.32 8.59
C GLU A 253 19.85 -0.17 8.87
N ALA A 254 20.63 0.26 7.86
CA ALA A 254 22.07 0.47 8.02
C ALA A 254 22.38 1.55 9.08
N THR A 255 21.61 2.63 9.13
CA THR A 255 21.76 3.68 10.16
C THR A 255 21.30 3.21 11.53
N SER A 256 20.20 2.45 11.62
CA SER A 256 19.71 1.85 12.86
C SER A 256 20.74 0.90 13.47
N GLN A 257 21.37 0.02 12.67
CA GLN A 257 22.42 -0.88 13.15
C GLN A 257 23.64 -0.12 13.69
N ARG A 258 24.04 0.99 13.05
CA ARG A 258 25.13 1.85 13.56
C ARG A 258 24.73 2.53 14.86
N THR A 259 23.53 3.09 14.93
CA THR A 259 22.99 3.70 16.15
C THR A 259 22.95 2.69 17.30
N MET A 260 22.55 1.44 17.05
CA MET A 260 22.54 0.38 18.06
C MET A 260 23.96 0.07 18.59
N LYS A 261 24.99 0.10 17.72
CA LYS A 261 26.39 -0.02 18.14
C LYS A 261 26.82 1.14 19.03
N TYR A 262 26.46 2.38 18.66
CA TYR A 262 26.75 3.56 19.49
C TYR A 262 26.04 3.49 20.85
N VAL A 263 24.77 3.08 20.89
CA VAL A 263 24.03 2.91 22.15
C VAL A 263 24.70 1.87 23.05
N ARG A 264 25.12 0.72 22.51
CA ARG A 264 25.88 -0.28 23.29
C ARG A 264 27.22 0.25 23.77
N TYR A 265 27.92 1.03 22.96
CA TYR A 265 29.18 1.67 23.35
C TYR A 265 28.97 2.67 24.49
N PHE A 266 27.98 3.56 24.36
CA PHE A 266 27.58 4.50 25.41
C PHE A 266 27.16 3.80 26.70
N GLY A 267 26.43 2.69 26.61
CA GLY A 267 26.07 1.88 27.77
C GLY A 267 27.29 1.34 28.52
N LYS A 268 28.31 0.84 27.78
CA LYS A 268 29.56 0.36 28.37
C LYS A 268 30.36 1.50 29.01
N THR A 269 30.51 2.63 28.33
CA THR A 269 31.28 3.76 28.88
C THR A 269 30.61 4.38 30.10
N MET A 270 29.28 4.44 30.15
CA MET A 270 28.55 4.88 31.34
C MET A 270 28.76 3.95 32.54
N MET A 271 28.80 2.63 32.33
CA MET A 271 29.07 1.68 33.41
C MET A 271 30.49 1.85 33.95
N THR A 272 31.48 2.02 33.07
CA THR A 272 32.88 2.24 33.50
C THR A 272 33.04 3.57 34.24
N ASP A 273 32.34 4.62 33.82
CA ASP A 273 32.42 5.94 34.46
C ASP A 273 31.85 5.90 35.90
N LYS A 274 30.69 5.27 36.08
CA LYS A 274 30.12 5.05 37.42
C LYS A 274 31.04 4.22 38.32
N PHE A 275 31.72 3.22 37.77
CA PHE A 275 32.68 2.41 38.51
C PHE A 275 33.91 3.22 38.94
N MET A 276 34.47 4.04 38.05
CA MET A 276 35.60 4.93 38.35
C MET A 276 35.24 5.95 39.45
N ILE A 277 34.05 6.56 39.36
CA ILE A 277 33.55 7.50 40.38
C ILE A 277 33.44 6.80 41.76
N CYS A 278 32.93 5.57 41.79
CA CYS A 278 32.82 4.79 43.03
C CYS A 278 34.20 4.49 43.65
N MET A 279 35.19 4.09 42.85
CA MET A 279 36.56 3.84 43.31
C MET A 279 37.23 5.10 43.88
N ILE A 280 37.07 6.25 43.23
CA ILE A 280 37.59 7.53 43.73
C ILE A 280 36.95 7.89 45.08
N MET A 281 35.64 7.66 45.22
CA MET A 281 34.93 7.94 46.47
C MET A 281 35.41 7.07 47.64
N MET A 282 35.67 5.78 47.39
CA MET A 282 36.23 4.85 48.39
C MET A 282 37.60 5.31 48.91
N ILE A 283 38.49 5.77 48.02
CA ILE A 283 39.82 6.25 48.40
C ILE A 283 39.71 7.50 49.29
N LEU A 284 38.80 8.43 48.98
CA LEU A 284 38.59 9.63 49.80
C LEU A 284 38.13 9.28 51.23
N ILE A 285 37.24 8.30 51.39
CA ILE A 285 36.77 7.86 52.71
C ILE A 285 37.94 7.33 53.55
N VAL A 286 38.82 6.51 52.96
CA VAL A 286 40.00 5.98 53.66
C VAL A 286 40.94 7.11 54.13
N ILE A 287 41.17 8.12 53.28
CA ILE A 287 41.98 9.28 53.64
C ILE A 287 41.37 10.04 54.82
N VAL A 288 40.05 10.25 54.83
CA VAL A 288 39.35 10.92 55.93
C VAL A 288 39.52 10.14 57.24
N VAL A 289 39.36 8.81 57.20
CA VAL A 289 39.55 7.95 58.38
C VAL A 289 40.99 8.04 58.92
N LEU A 290 42.00 8.02 58.04
CA LEU A 290 43.41 8.17 58.44
C LEU A 290 43.68 9.51 59.13
N ILE A 291 43.09 10.60 58.63
CA ILE A 291 43.22 11.93 59.24
C ILE A 291 42.59 11.93 60.65
N VAL A 292 41.40 11.35 60.81
CA VAL A 292 40.73 11.27 62.13
C VAL A 292 41.56 10.45 63.12
N VAL A 293 42.06 9.29 62.71
CA VAL A 293 42.91 8.43 63.56
C VAL A 293 44.21 9.15 63.94
N ALA A 294 44.85 9.86 63.01
CA ALA A 294 46.06 10.62 63.29
C ALA A 294 45.81 11.77 64.29
N ILE A 295 44.67 12.45 64.20
CA ILE A 295 44.29 13.52 65.14
C ILE A 295 44.01 12.93 66.53
N LEU A 296 43.28 11.82 66.62
CA LEU A 296 42.99 11.16 67.89
C LEU A 296 44.27 10.68 68.58
N LYS A 297 45.17 10.03 67.83
CA LYS A 297 46.45 9.53 68.36
C LYS A 297 47.40 10.66 68.79
N LYS A 298 47.27 11.87 68.23
CA LYS A 298 48.07 13.03 68.65
C LYS A 298 47.59 13.64 69.97
N ARG A 299 46.36 13.33 70.39
CA ARG A 299 45.75 13.91 71.59
C ARG A 299 46.00 13.06 72.85
N GLU A 300 46.29 11.78 72.68
CA GLU A 300 46.81 10.88 73.73
C GLU A 300 48.33 11.07 73.91
#